data_AF-Q6PIL0-F1
#
_entry.id   AF-Q6PIL0-F1
#
_cell.length_a   1.000
_cell.length_b   1.000
_cell.length_c   1.000
_cell.angle_alpha   90.00
_cell.angle_beta   90.00
_cell.angle_gamma   90.00
#
_symmetry.space_group_name_H-M   'P 1'
#
loop_
_entity.id
_entity.type
_entity.pdbx_description
1 polymer ?
#
loop_
_entity_poly.entity_id
_entity_poly.type
_entity_poly.pdbx_seq_one_letter_code
_entity_poly.pdbx_strand_id
1 'polypeptide(L)'
;MDWTWSILFLVAAATGTYSQVQLVQSGHEVKQPGASVKVSCKASGYSFTTYGMNWVPQAPGQGLEWMGWFNTYTGNPTYAQGFTGRFVFSMDTSASTAYLQISSLKAEDMAMYYCARYTMWKPTS
;
A
#
# COMPACT_ATOMS: atom_id res chain seq x y z
N MET A 1 -33.34 -51.25 -4.52
CA MET A 1 -32.99 -51.00 -3.11
C MET A 1 -31.50 -50.82 -2.94
N ASP A 2 -30.94 -49.64 -3.11
CA ASP A 2 -31.36 -48.35 -3.67
C ASP A 2 -30.22 -47.47 -3.21
N TRP A 3 -29.55 -46.78 -4.15
CA TRP A 3 -29.24 -45.36 -3.97
C TRP A 3 -28.97 -44.93 -2.51
N THR A 4 -27.97 -45.51 -1.87
CA THR A 4 -27.63 -45.11 -0.48
C THR A 4 -26.12 -44.95 -0.29
N TRP A 5 -25.29 -45.51 -1.18
CA TRP A 5 -23.84 -45.38 -1.06
C TRP A 5 -23.22 -44.23 -1.88
N SER A 6 -23.89 -43.73 -2.92
CA SER A 6 -23.30 -42.75 -3.84
C SER A 6 -23.49 -41.27 -3.45
N ILE A 7 -24.18 -40.95 -2.34
CA ILE A 7 -24.46 -39.55 -1.96
C ILE A 7 -23.59 -39.01 -0.80
N LEU A 8 -22.86 -39.85 -0.06
CA LEU A 8 -22.10 -39.39 1.12
C LEU A 8 -20.59 -39.17 0.88
N PHE A 9 -20.19 -38.81 -0.34
CA PHE A 9 -18.83 -38.34 -0.66
C PHE A 9 -18.77 -36.90 -1.16
N LEU A 10 -19.78 -36.08 -0.85
CA LEU A 10 -19.75 -34.65 -1.13
C LEU A 10 -19.98 -33.83 0.14
N VAL A 11 -19.08 -33.98 1.12
CA VAL A 11 -18.75 -32.80 1.92
C VAL A 11 -17.90 -31.93 1.02
N ALA A 12 -18.57 -31.16 0.16
CA ALA A 12 -17.95 -30.00 -0.45
C ALA A 12 -17.55 -29.09 0.71
N ALA A 13 -16.29 -29.21 1.14
CA ALA A 13 -15.68 -28.17 1.94
C ALA A 13 -15.70 -26.93 1.05
N ALA A 14 -16.76 -26.13 1.18
CA ALA A 14 -16.76 -24.76 0.72
C ALA A 14 -15.73 -24.04 1.58
N THR A 15 -14.45 -24.18 1.21
CA THR A 15 -13.40 -23.31 1.69
C THR A 15 -13.80 -21.95 1.16
N GLY A 16 -14.49 -21.16 2.00
CA GLY A 16 -14.78 -19.78 1.68
C GLY A 16 -13.49 -19.13 1.19
N THR A 17 -13.54 -18.49 0.03
CA THR A 17 -12.39 -17.77 -0.51
C THR A 17 -12.12 -16.59 0.41
N TYR A 18 -11.30 -16.78 1.45
CA TYR A 18 -10.76 -15.68 2.22
C TYR A 18 -9.80 -14.93 1.30
N SER A 19 -10.24 -13.80 0.77
CA SER A 19 -9.38 -12.93 -0.03
C SER A 19 -8.32 -12.31 0.88
N GLN A 20 -7.06 -12.73 0.74
CA GLN A 20 -5.94 -12.11 1.42
C GLN A 20 -5.62 -10.77 0.75
N VAL A 21 -5.45 -9.72 1.56
CA VAL A 21 -4.92 -8.45 1.06
C VAL A 21 -3.41 -8.57 0.88
N GLN A 22 -2.93 -8.21 -0.30
CA GLN A 22 -1.50 -8.16 -0.61
C GLN A 22 -1.14 -6.80 -1.19
N LEU A 23 -0.01 -6.27 -0.73
CA LEU A 23 0.60 -5.04 -1.23
C LEU A 23 1.98 -5.39 -1.79
N VAL A 24 2.21 -5.08 -3.07
CA VAL A 24 3.48 -5.37 -3.74
C VAL A 24 4.08 -4.06 -4.22
N GLN A 25 5.27 -3.75 -3.75
CA GLN A 25 5.98 -2.52 -4.11
C GLN A 25 6.95 -2.72 -5.27
N SER A 26 7.26 -1.63 -5.98
CA SER A 26 8.39 -1.59 -6.91
C SER A 26 9.70 -1.93 -6.20
N GLY A 27 10.67 -2.43 -6.99
CA GLY A 27 12.00 -2.76 -6.47
C GLY A 27 12.76 -1.55 -5.93
N HIS A 28 13.91 -1.83 -5.32
CA HIS A 28 14.83 -0.79 -4.86
C HIS A 28 15.38 0.01 -6.04
N GLU A 29 15.58 1.31 -5.83
CA GLU A 29 16.19 2.20 -6.82
C GLU A 29 17.34 2.98 -6.18
N VAL A 30 18.48 3.01 -6.87
CA VAL A 30 19.61 3.88 -6.52
C VAL A 30 19.57 5.10 -7.46
N LYS A 31 19.50 6.30 -6.88
CA LYS A 31 19.42 7.57 -7.63
C LYS A 31 20.49 8.55 -7.15
N GLN A 32 20.87 9.44 -8.05
CA GLN A 32 21.75 10.56 -7.71
C GLN A 32 20.98 11.63 -6.90
N PRO A 33 21.65 12.41 -6.04
CA PRO A 33 21.06 13.59 -5.42
C PRO A 33 20.43 14.53 -6.46
N GLY A 34 19.29 15.14 -6.13
CA GLY A 34 18.52 16.01 -7.02
C GLY A 34 17.64 15.28 -8.04
N ALA A 35 17.81 13.97 -8.25
CA ALA A 35 16.93 13.20 -9.12
C ALA A 35 15.53 13.01 -8.51
N SER A 36 14.63 12.38 -9.28
CA SER A 36 13.32 11.96 -8.79
C SER A 36 13.19 10.44 -8.80
N VAL A 37 12.36 9.91 -7.90
CA VAL A 37 11.99 8.50 -7.85
C VAL A 37 10.46 8.38 -7.77
N LYS A 38 9.92 7.28 -8.30
CA LYS A 38 8.49 6.97 -8.22
C LYS A 38 8.29 5.53 -7.76
N VAL A 39 7.99 5.37 -6.48
CA VAL A 39 7.67 4.08 -5.87
C VAL A 39 6.23 3.73 -6.21
N SER A 40 5.99 2.51 -6.69
CA SER A 40 4.63 1.98 -6.90
C SER A 40 4.27 0.98 -5.80
N CYS A 41 2.99 0.87 -5.49
CA CYS A 41 2.42 -0.11 -4.59
C CYS A 41 1.11 -0.64 -5.16
N LYS A 42 1.16 -1.86 -5.69
CA LYS A 42 0.01 -2.55 -6.27
C LYS A 42 -0.75 -3.32 -5.19
N ALA A 43 -2.04 -3.06 -5.09
CA ALA A 43 -2.95 -3.75 -4.19
C ALA A 43 -3.66 -4.89 -4.90
N SER A 44 -3.84 -6.01 -4.18
CA SER A 44 -4.79 -7.07 -4.52
C SER A 44 -5.59 -7.46 -3.29
N GLY A 45 -6.77 -8.05 -3.52
CA GLY A 45 -7.69 -8.46 -2.46
C GLY A 45 -8.52 -7.32 -1.83
N TYR A 46 -8.42 -6.08 -2.34
CA TYR A 46 -9.35 -4.97 -2.06
C TYR A 46 -9.31 -3.91 -3.17
N SER A 47 -10.27 -2.98 -3.16
CA SER A 47 -10.31 -1.80 -4.03
C SER A 47 -10.00 -0.52 -3.25
N PHE A 48 -9.29 0.42 -3.88
CA PHE A 48 -9.01 1.72 -3.27
C PHE A 48 -10.25 2.58 -3.00
N THR A 49 -11.41 2.26 -3.58
CA THR A 49 -12.67 2.97 -3.25
C THR A 49 -13.06 2.83 -1.78
N THR A 50 -12.59 1.80 -1.09
CA THR A 50 -12.94 1.51 0.30
C THR A 50 -11.84 1.92 1.29
N TYR A 51 -10.57 1.88 0.86
CA TYR A 51 -9.43 2.18 1.72
C TYR A 51 -8.34 2.93 0.96
N GLY A 52 -7.89 4.04 1.55
CA GLY A 52 -6.71 4.76 1.09
C GLY A 52 -5.40 4.01 1.37
N MET A 53 -4.28 4.63 0.98
CA MET A 53 -2.93 4.14 1.16
C MET A 53 -2.13 5.12 2.01
N ASN A 54 -1.48 4.62 3.06
CA ASN A 54 -0.46 5.34 3.83
C ASN A 54 0.92 5.12 3.22
N TRP A 55 1.79 6.11 3.39
CA TRP A 55 3.21 6.01 3.10
C TRP A 55 4.02 6.22 4.38
N VAL A 56 4.98 5.33 4.62
CA VAL A 56 5.75 5.26 5.86
C VAL A 56 7.22 4.96 5.55
N PRO A 57 8.15 5.92 5.63
CA PRO A 57 9.57 5.66 5.54
C PRO A 57 10.11 5.07 6.84
N GLN A 58 11.18 4.30 6.67
CA GLN A 58 12.07 3.86 7.73
C GLN A 58 13.50 4.15 7.29
N ALA A 59 14.07 5.25 7.79
CA ALA A 59 15.47 5.56 7.58
C ALA A 59 16.37 4.60 8.38
N PRO A 60 17.62 4.32 7.94
CA PRO A 60 18.54 3.47 8.68
C PRO A 60 18.73 3.95 10.13
N GLY A 61 18.52 3.06 11.09
CA GLY A 61 18.64 3.37 12.52
C GLY A 61 17.51 4.23 13.10
N GLN A 62 16.48 4.55 12.32
CA GLN A 62 15.31 5.32 12.77
C GLN A 62 14.05 4.46 12.83
N GLY A 63 13.04 4.96 13.56
CA GLY A 63 11.71 4.35 13.62
C GLY A 63 10.93 4.55 12.32
N LEU A 64 9.70 4.04 12.31
CA LEU A 64 8.73 4.34 11.26
C LEU A 64 8.21 5.76 11.43
N GLU A 65 8.32 6.58 10.40
CA GLU A 65 7.74 7.92 10.36
C GLU A 65 6.58 7.94 9.38
N TRP A 66 5.46 8.59 9.71
CA TRP A 66 4.32 8.62 8.80
C TRP A 66 4.36 9.86 7.92
N MET A 67 4.34 9.65 6.60
CA MET A 67 4.35 10.75 5.64
C MET A 67 2.97 11.33 5.40
N GLY A 68 1.93 10.50 5.56
CA GLY A 68 0.59 10.85 5.13
C GLY A 68 -0.12 9.71 4.42
N TRP A 69 -1.27 10.04 3.83
CA TRP A 69 -2.12 9.09 3.13
C TRP A 69 -2.92 9.76 2.00
N PHE A 70 -3.36 8.95 1.05
CA PHE A 70 -4.25 9.42 -0.02
C PHE A 70 -5.71 9.10 0.31
N ASN A 71 -6.56 10.13 0.42
CA ASN A 71 -7.98 9.98 0.70
C ASN A 71 -8.74 9.73 -0.61
N THR A 72 -9.32 8.55 -0.72
CA THR A 72 -10.00 8.10 -1.94
C THR A 72 -11.42 8.64 -2.08
N TYR A 73 -12.01 9.20 -1.01
CA TYR A 73 -13.29 9.90 -1.06
C TYR A 73 -13.14 11.33 -1.60
N THR A 74 -12.11 12.05 -1.17
CA THR A 74 -11.87 13.44 -1.60
C THR A 74 -10.96 13.54 -2.82
N GLY A 75 -10.25 12.46 -3.17
CA GLY A 75 -9.25 12.45 -4.23
C GLY A 75 -7.99 13.25 -3.90
N ASN A 76 -7.78 13.59 -2.63
CA ASN A 76 -6.68 14.46 -2.20
C ASN A 76 -5.75 13.77 -1.19
N PRO A 77 -4.43 14.02 -1.27
CA PRO A 77 -3.49 13.57 -0.26
C PRO A 77 -3.54 14.42 1.01
N THR A 78 -3.30 13.78 2.16
CA THR A 78 -2.97 14.44 3.42
C THR A 78 -1.51 14.14 3.72
N TYR A 79 -0.75 15.16 4.12
CA TYR A 79 0.67 15.04 4.43
C TYR A 79 0.94 15.36 5.89
N ALA A 80 1.88 14.64 6.49
CA ALA A 80 2.49 15.02 7.75
C ALA A 80 3.46 16.20 7.54
N GLN A 81 3.85 16.84 8.64
CA GLN A 81 4.82 17.93 8.62
C GLN A 81 6.14 17.44 8.00
N GLY A 82 6.76 18.24 7.14
CA GLY A 82 8.01 17.90 6.46
C GLY A 82 7.85 17.10 5.16
N PHE A 83 6.67 16.50 4.91
CA PHE A 83 6.41 15.70 3.71
C PHE A 83 5.59 16.44 2.63
N THR A 84 5.60 17.76 2.63
CA THR A 84 4.94 18.58 1.60
C THR A 84 5.92 19.08 0.54
N GLY A 85 5.40 19.51 -0.61
CA GLY A 85 6.17 20.12 -1.70
C GLY A 85 6.87 19.09 -2.59
N ARG A 86 7.89 18.39 -2.08
CA ARG A 86 8.68 17.44 -2.88
C ARG A 86 8.02 16.08 -3.06
N PHE A 87 7.17 15.69 -2.11
CA PHE A 87 6.48 14.41 -2.07
C PHE A 87 5.09 14.54 -2.67
N VAL A 88 4.73 13.60 -3.55
CA VAL A 88 3.44 13.56 -4.22
C VAL A 88 2.87 12.16 -4.10
N PHE A 89 1.71 12.03 -3.47
CA PHE A 89 0.95 10.78 -3.46
C PHE A 89 -0.09 10.81 -4.58
N SER A 90 -0.20 9.70 -5.32
CA SER A 90 -1.23 9.54 -6.35
C SER A 90 -1.73 8.10 -6.41
N MET A 91 -2.86 7.88 -7.07
CA MET A 91 -3.47 6.57 -7.23
C MET A 91 -4.02 6.38 -8.63
N ASP A 92 -3.84 5.18 -9.16
CA ASP A 92 -4.55 4.67 -10.32
C ASP A 92 -5.49 3.57 -9.83
N THR A 93 -6.78 3.90 -9.74
CA THR A 93 -7.82 2.99 -9.29
C THR A 93 -8.06 1.85 -10.29
N SER A 94 -7.87 2.10 -11.59
CA SER A 94 -8.03 1.09 -12.64
C SER A 94 -6.95 0.02 -12.56
N ALA A 95 -5.71 0.43 -12.26
CA ALA A 95 -4.58 -0.47 -12.08
C ALA A 95 -4.43 -0.99 -10.65
N SER A 96 -5.29 -0.55 -9.72
CA SER A 96 -5.16 -0.80 -8.27
C SER A 96 -3.74 -0.53 -7.77
N THR A 97 -3.10 0.53 -8.27
CA THR A 97 -1.74 0.91 -7.90
C THR A 97 -1.68 2.32 -7.31
N ALA A 98 -1.09 2.45 -6.12
CA ALA A 98 -0.75 3.73 -5.51
C ALA A 98 0.71 4.08 -5.83
N TYR A 99 1.02 5.38 -5.87
CA TYR A 99 2.36 5.87 -6.14
C TYR A 99 2.80 6.93 -5.15
N LEU A 100 4.07 6.87 -4.78
CA LEU A 100 4.82 7.91 -4.09
C LEU A 100 5.88 8.43 -5.04
N GLN A 101 5.77 9.69 -5.44
CA GLN A 101 6.81 10.38 -6.18
C GLN A 101 7.55 11.32 -5.25
N ILE A 102 8.88 11.25 -5.27
CA ILE A 102 9.76 12.12 -4.49
C ILE A 102 10.63 12.86 -5.50
N SER A 103 10.54 14.18 -5.49
CA SER A 103 11.35 15.05 -6.34
C SER A 103 12.53 15.65 -5.56
N SER A 104 13.58 16.03 -6.30
CA SER A 104 14.77 16.68 -5.76
C SER A 104 15.34 15.91 -4.56
N LEU A 105 15.65 14.63 -4.77
CA LEU A 105 16.11 13.71 -3.74
C LEU A 105 17.31 14.27 -2.97
N LYS A 106 17.28 14.08 -1.66
CA LYS A 106 18.35 14.45 -0.74
C LYS A 106 18.87 13.22 -0.02
N ALA A 107 20.04 13.34 0.62
CA ALA A 107 20.59 12.25 1.43
C ALA A 107 19.67 11.83 2.58
N GLU A 108 18.92 12.78 3.15
CA GLU A 108 17.91 12.54 4.20
C GLU A 108 16.72 11.68 3.73
N ASP A 109 16.48 11.56 2.42
CA ASP A 109 15.40 10.74 1.86
C ASP A 109 15.80 9.25 1.70
N MET A 110 17.00 8.86 2.14
CA MET A 110 17.44 7.46 2.08
C MET A 110 16.69 6.62 3.11
N ALA A 111 15.67 5.88 2.67
CA ALA A 111 14.85 5.06 3.53
C ALA A 111 14.26 3.84 2.79
N MET A 112 13.82 2.85 3.57
CA MET A 112 12.83 1.89 3.10
C MET A 112 11.46 2.56 3.16
N TYR A 113 10.79 2.70 2.03
CA TYR A 113 9.44 3.24 1.96
C TYR A 113 8.44 2.10 1.99
N TYR A 114 7.51 2.12 2.92
CA TYR A 114 6.43 1.14 3.01
C TYR A 114 5.10 1.77 2.61
N CYS A 115 4.30 0.99 1.88
CA CYS A 115 2.89 1.30 1.69
C CYS A 115 2.02 0.44 2.62
N ALA A 116 1.01 1.05 3.23
CA ALA A 116 0.10 0.35 4.14
C ALA A 116 -1.34 0.78 3.91
N ARG A 117 -2.27 -0.17 3.85
CA ARG A 117 -3.71 0.12 3.80
C ARG A 117 -4.12 0.97 5.01
N TYR A 118 -5.01 1.95 4.82
CA TYR A 118 -5.45 2.91 5.85
C TYR A 118 -5.71 2.29 7.23
N THR A 119 -6.44 1.17 7.28
CA THR A 119 -6.81 0.51 8.55
C THR A 119 -5.66 -0.08 9.35
N MET A 120 -4.46 -0.20 8.76
CA MET A 120 -3.31 -0.85 9.40
C MET A 120 -2.34 0.13 10.08
N TRP A 121 -2.50 1.44 9.88
CA TRP A 121 -1.67 2.45 10.55
C TRP A 121 -2.53 3.29 11.50
N LYS A 122 -2.35 3.09 12.80
CA LYS A 122 -2.80 4.01 13.85
C LYS A 122 -1.55 4.61 14.48
N PRO A 123 -1.32 5.94 14.42
CA PRO A 123 -0.28 6.53 15.24
C PRO A 123 -0.68 6.31 16.70
N THR A 124 0.14 5.62 17.46
CA THR A 124 0.06 5.68 18.92
C THR A 124 0.41 7.10 19.34
N SER A 125 -0.59 7.83 19.81
CA SER A 125 -0.45 9.06 20.59
C SER A 125 0.30 8.81 21.88
#